data_AF-A0AAD7LUF6-F1
#
_entry.id   AF-A0AAD7LUF6-F1
#
_cell.length_a   1.000
_cell.length_b   1.000
_cell.length_c   1.000
_cell.angle_alpha   90.00
_cell.angle_beta   90.00
_cell.angle_gamma   90.00
#
_symmetry.space_group_name_H-M   'P 1'
#
loop_
_entity.id
_entity.type
_entity.pdbx_description
1 polymer ?
#
loop_
_entity_poly.entity_id
_entity_poly.type
_entity_poly.pdbx_seq_one_letter_code
_entity_poly.pdbx_strand_id
1 'polypeptide(L)'
;MSTASAKNPSGRISLCQCLLFLLPTLSKPASKLPVTKPNTLGDCPFCQRVLLTLEEKHLNYDLKLVDLANKPEWFLKINPEGKVPVIKLDEKWTADSDVITQSLEEKYPTPPLGTPLEKASVGSKIFLTFIGFLKSKDPNDGTEQALLNELRSLNDYLKENGPFINGKDISAVDLSLGPKLYHVEIALGHFRKWSVPDSLPYVKSYTEAIFSRDSFTKTRALPEDVIAGWRPKVEG
;
A
#
# COMPACT_ATOMS: atom_id res chain seq x y z
N MET A 1 3.40 43.23 -5.95
CA MET A 1 2.35 42.44 -5.26
C MET A 1 1.29 42.07 -6.28
N SER A 2 1.25 40.82 -6.71
CA SER A 2 0.03 40.18 -7.21
C SER A 2 0.29 38.67 -7.21
N THR A 3 -0.24 38.00 -6.18
CA THR A 3 -0.21 36.56 -6.01
C THR A 3 -1.21 35.93 -6.97
N ALA A 4 -0.74 35.17 -7.95
CA ALA A 4 -1.59 34.34 -8.77
C ALA A 4 -2.10 33.16 -7.90
N SER A 5 -3.38 33.23 -7.55
CA SER A 5 -4.12 32.12 -6.94
C SER A 5 -4.21 30.98 -7.95
N ALA A 6 -3.58 29.85 -7.63
CA ALA A 6 -3.69 28.63 -8.41
C ALA A 6 -5.14 28.13 -8.36
N LYS A 7 -5.83 28.19 -9.51
CA LYS A 7 -7.16 27.63 -9.69
C LYS A 7 -7.09 26.12 -9.48
N ASN A 8 -7.84 25.62 -8.50
CA ASN A 8 -8.10 24.20 -8.27
C ASN A 8 -8.90 23.64 -9.46
N PRO A 9 -8.35 22.74 -10.31
CA PRO A 9 -9.11 22.16 -11.40
C PRO A 9 -10.04 21.09 -10.83
N SER A 10 -11.35 21.37 -10.87
CA SER A 10 -12.44 20.52 -10.38
C SER A 10 -12.69 19.23 -11.18
N GLY A 11 -11.64 18.61 -11.71
CA GLY A 11 -11.71 17.26 -12.27
C GLY A 11 -11.55 16.24 -11.14
N ARG A 12 -12.63 15.56 -10.75
CA ARG A 12 -12.53 14.47 -9.77
C ARG A 12 -11.68 13.33 -10.34
N ILE A 13 -10.66 12.92 -9.61
CA ILE A 13 -9.82 11.77 -9.97
C ILE A 13 -10.57 10.50 -9.59
N SER A 14 -10.77 9.53 -10.48
CA SER A 14 -11.40 8.26 -10.07
C SER A 14 -10.34 7.19 -9.85
N LEU A 15 -10.30 6.58 -8.66
CA LEU A 15 -9.37 5.49 -8.32
C LEU A 15 -10.15 4.19 -8.09
N CYS A 16 -9.69 3.08 -8.69
CA CYS A 16 -10.26 1.75 -8.43
C CYS A 16 -9.44 0.97 -7.39
N GLN A 17 -10.03 0.62 -6.25
CA GLN A 17 -9.51 -0.29 -5.21
C GLN A 17 -10.42 -1.50 -5.05
N CYS A 18 -10.10 -2.49 -4.21
CA CYS A 18 -10.76 -3.79 -4.14
C CYS A 18 -12.05 -3.84 -3.26
N LEU A 19 -13.19 -4.47 -3.67
CA LEU A 19 -14.20 -5.22 -2.83
C LEU A 19 -15.43 -5.87 -3.55
N LEU A 20 -15.87 -7.04 -3.02
CA LEU A 20 -16.96 -8.02 -3.31
C LEU A 20 -18.41 -7.61 -2.93
N PHE A 21 -19.40 -7.97 -3.77
CA PHE A 21 -20.85 -7.71 -3.63
C PHE A 21 -21.63 -8.89 -3.00
N LEU A 22 -22.72 -8.60 -2.28
CA LEU A 22 -23.87 -9.51 -2.10
C LEU A 22 -25.04 -9.02 -2.98
N LEU A 23 -25.67 -9.93 -3.73
CA LEU A 23 -27.05 -9.76 -4.24
C LEU A 23 -27.95 -10.87 -3.65
N PRO A 24 -29.27 -10.64 -3.54
CA PRO A 24 -30.15 -11.41 -2.68
C PRO A 24 -30.63 -12.75 -3.28
N THR A 25 -30.69 -13.74 -2.38
CA THR A 25 -31.51 -14.97 -2.36
C THR A 25 -31.37 -16.00 -3.50
N LEU A 26 -30.86 -17.20 -3.16
CA LEU A 26 -31.65 -18.44 -2.99
C LEU A 26 -30.78 -19.62 -2.49
N SER A 27 -31.18 -20.15 -1.32
CA SER A 27 -30.93 -21.46 -0.68
C SER A 27 -29.72 -22.36 -1.06
N LYS A 28 -28.77 -22.56 -0.13
CA LYS A 28 -28.37 -23.83 0.57
C LYS A 28 -26.96 -23.72 1.24
N PRO A 29 -26.61 -24.59 2.22
CA PRO A 29 -25.89 -24.17 3.42
C PRO A 29 -24.36 -24.34 3.42
N ALA A 30 -23.72 -23.38 4.12
CA ALA A 30 -22.51 -23.44 4.94
C ALA A 30 -21.28 -24.22 4.44
N SER A 31 -20.32 -23.48 3.88
CA SER A 31 -18.92 -23.57 4.28
C SER A 31 -18.38 -22.15 4.49
N LYS A 32 -17.64 -21.94 5.58
CA LYS A 32 -17.25 -20.63 6.11
C LYS A 32 -16.32 -19.89 5.13
N LEU A 33 -16.88 -18.95 4.36
CA LEU A 33 -16.09 -17.96 3.63
C LEU A 33 -15.58 -16.88 4.61
N PRO A 34 -14.36 -16.35 4.43
CA PRO A 34 -13.87 -15.23 5.22
C PRO A 34 -14.82 -14.04 5.04
N VAL A 35 -15.31 -13.51 6.16
CA VAL A 35 -16.22 -12.36 6.18
C VAL A 35 -15.40 -11.10 5.87
N THR A 36 -15.40 -10.65 4.62
CA THR A 36 -15.05 -9.26 4.28
C THR A 36 -16.33 -8.43 4.35
N LYS A 37 -16.28 -7.31 5.08
CA LYS A 37 -17.44 -6.42 5.30
C LYS A 37 -17.69 -5.60 4.03
N PRO A 38 -18.93 -5.44 3.55
CA PRO A 38 -19.24 -4.55 2.42
C PRO A 38 -18.74 -3.12 2.67
N ASN A 39 -18.26 -2.45 1.61
CA ASN A 39 -17.76 -1.06 1.60
C ASN A 39 -16.47 -0.77 2.42
N THR A 40 -15.64 -1.77 2.72
CA THR A 40 -14.32 -1.53 3.34
C THR A 40 -13.17 -1.61 2.32
N LEU A 41 -12.09 -0.89 2.60
CA LEU A 41 -10.86 -0.89 1.81
C LEU A 41 -10.18 -2.26 1.87
N GLY A 42 -9.84 -2.84 0.72
CA GLY A 42 -9.01 -4.05 0.67
C GLY A 42 -7.52 -3.82 1.00
N ASP A 43 -6.78 -4.91 1.19
CA ASP A 43 -5.40 -4.95 1.68
C ASP A 43 -4.31 -4.74 0.60
N CYS A 44 -4.61 -4.17 -0.56
CA CYS A 44 -3.58 -4.05 -1.60
C CYS A 44 -2.57 -2.92 -1.25
N PRO A 45 -1.28 -3.23 -0.96
CA PRO A 45 -0.31 -2.19 -0.59
C PRO A 45 0.00 -1.24 -1.76
N PHE A 46 -0.16 -1.71 -3.00
CA PHE A 46 0.01 -0.87 -4.21
C PHE A 46 -1.15 0.10 -4.39
N CYS A 47 -2.38 -0.29 -4.04
CA CYS A 47 -3.52 0.62 -4.00
C CYS A 47 -3.35 1.66 -2.88
N GLN A 48 -2.94 1.23 -1.69
CA GLN A 48 -2.70 2.14 -0.58
C GLN A 48 -1.61 3.17 -0.91
N ARG A 49 -0.53 2.80 -1.63
CA ARG A 49 0.47 3.75 -2.12
C ARG A 49 -0.14 4.88 -2.96
N VAL A 50 -1.04 4.56 -3.89
CA VAL A 50 -1.70 5.55 -4.74
C VAL A 50 -2.62 6.45 -3.89
N LEU A 51 -3.39 5.86 -2.99
CA LEU A 51 -4.23 6.61 -2.06
C LEU A 51 -3.42 7.57 -1.18
N LEU A 52 -2.31 7.09 -0.61
CA LEU A 52 -1.38 7.91 0.17
C LEU A 52 -0.87 9.10 -0.65
N THR A 53 -0.51 8.87 -1.91
CA THR A 53 -0.06 9.95 -2.80
C THR A 53 -1.16 10.98 -3.05
N LEU A 54 -2.41 10.54 -3.24
CA LEU A 54 -3.56 11.44 -3.39
C LEU A 54 -3.84 12.25 -2.12
N GLU A 55 -3.81 11.60 -0.94
CA GLU A 55 -4.03 12.24 0.36
C GLU A 55 -2.94 13.26 0.71
N GLU A 56 -1.66 12.89 0.55
CA GLU A 56 -0.52 13.78 0.82
C GLU A 56 -0.46 14.95 -0.15
N LYS A 57 -0.96 14.78 -1.38
CA LYS A 57 -1.13 15.88 -2.35
C LYS A 57 -2.43 16.67 -2.18
N HIS A 58 -3.29 16.28 -1.23
CA HIS A 58 -4.58 16.90 -0.97
C HIS A 58 -5.50 16.96 -2.21
N LEU A 59 -5.45 15.89 -3.02
CA LEU A 59 -6.25 15.79 -4.23
C LEU A 59 -7.60 15.15 -3.92
N ASN A 60 -8.67 15.70 -4.49
CA ASN A 60 -10.00 15.11 -4.40
C ASN A 60 -10.13 13.93 -5.38
N TYR A 61 -10.63 12.80 -4.89
CA TYR A 61 -10.86 11.61 -5.70
C TYR A 61 -12.17 10.90 -5.37
N ASP A 62 -12.73 10.23 -6.37
CA ASP A 62 -13.83 9.29 -6.26
C ASP A 62 -13.27 7.86 -6.24
N LEU A 63 -13.37 7.20 -5.09
CA LEU A 63 -12.95 5.82 -4.93
C LEU A 63 -14.04 4.86 -5.44
N LYS A 64 -13.65 3.94 -6.32
CA LYS A 64 -14.47 2.83 -6.80
C LYS A 64 -13.91 1.51 -6.27
N LEU A 65 -14.73 0.75 -5.57
CA LEU A 65 -14.33 -0.57 -5.11
C LEU A 65 -14.65 -1.64 -6.19
N VAL A 66 -13.75 -2.59 -6.38
CA VAL A 66 -13.69 -3.59 -7.45
C VAL A 66 -13.40 -4.94 -6.85
N ASP A 67 -14.34 -5.86 -6.92
CA ASP A 67 -14.07 -7.21 -6.49
C ASP A 67 -13.07 -7.92 -7.41
N LEU A 68 -11.93 -8.37 -6.88
CA LEU A 68 -10.95 -9.12 -7.67
C LEU A 68 -11.33 -10.59 -7.89
N ALA A 69 -12.19 -11.16 -7.04
CA ALA A 69 -12.73 -12.52 -7.21
C ALA A 69 -13.88 -12.55 -8.22
N ASN A 70 -14.70 -11.50 -8.27
CA ASN A 70 -15.78 -11.33 -9.24
C ASN A 70 -15.70 -9.96 -9.94
N LYS A 71 -14.73 -9.84 -10.86
CA LYS A 71 -14.42 -8.57 -11.53
C LYS A 71 -15.62 -8.07 -12.35
N PRO A 72 -16.13 -6.86 -12.08
CA PRO A 72 -17.29 -6.34 -12.80
C PRO A 72 -16.92 -5.99 -14.24
N GLU A 73 -17.87 -6.14 -15.16
CA GLU A 73 -17.66 -5.94 -16.60
C GLU A 73 -17.17 -4.52 -16.92
N TRP A 74 -17.68 -3.50 -16.23
CA TRP A 74 -17.26 -2.11 -16.42
C TRP A 74 -15.76 -1.91 -16.14
N PHE A 75 -15.21 -2.65 -15.16
CA PHE A 75 -13.80 -2.57 -14.79
C PHE A 75 -12.93 -3.25 -15.84
N LEU A 76 -13.34 -4.44 -16.32
CA LEU A 76 -12.62 -5.16 -17.37
C LEU A 76 -12.65 -4.43 -18.72
N LYS A 77 -13.71 -3.64 -19.00
CA LYS A 77 -13.74 -2.73 -20.17
C LYS A 77 -12.69 -1.63 -20.09
N ILE A 78 -12.38 -1.16 -18.88
CA ILE A 78 -11.40 -0.10 -18.63
C ILE A 78 -9.97 -0.66 -18.57
N ASN A 79 -9.80 -1.77 -17.85
CA ASN A 79 -8.54 -2.47 -17.68
C ASN A 79 -8.73 -3.97 -17.92
N PRO A 80 -8.54 -4.46 -19.17
CA PRO A 80 -8.71 -5.87 -19.52
C PRO A 80 -7.81 -6.82 -18.74
N GLU A 81 -6.66 -6.35 -18.23
CA GLU A 81 -5.78 -7.16 -17.36
C GLU A 81 -6.42 -7.46 -16.01
N GLY A 82 -7.44 -6.70 -15.60
CA GLY A 82 -8.12 -6.88 -14.33
C GLY A 82 -7.25 -6.62 -13.10
N LYS A 83 -6.11 -5.93 -13.26
CA LYS A 83 -5.20 -5.58 -12.16
C LYS A 83 -5.56 -4.24 -11.54
N VAL A 84 -5.24 -4.07 -10.26
CA VAL A 84 -5.36 -2.80 -9.52
C VAL A 84 -3.99 -2.42 -8.94
N PRO A 85 -3.71 -1.13 -8.68
CA PRO A 85 -4.58 0.04 -8.89
C PRO A 85 -4.74 0.45 -10.35
N VAL A 86 -5.85 1.13 -10.64
CA VAL A 86 -6.09 1.86 -11.89
C VAL A 86 -6.69 3.22 -11.55
N ILE A 87 -6.18 4.28 -12.18
CA ILE A 87 -6.63 5.66 -11.98
C ILE A 87 -7.11 6.25 -13.31
N LYS A 88 -8.10 7.15 -13.26
CA LYS A 88 -8.49 8.00 -14.38
C LYS A 88 -7.92 9.41 -14.17
N LEU A 89 -7.02 9.84 -15.05
CA LEU A 89 -6.46 11.19 -15.09
C LEU A 89 -6.72 11.79 -16.47
N ASP A 90 -7.38 12.96 -16.54
CA ASP A 90 -7.74 13.66 -17.80
C ASP A 90 -8.34 12.74 -18.88
N GLU A 91 -9.36 11.96 -18.51
CA GLU A 91 -10.01 10.99 -19.41
C GLU A 91 -9.19 9.75 -19.79
N LYS A 92 -7.92 9.65 -19.38
CA LYS A 92 -7.07 8.49 -19.62
C LYS A 92 -7.02 7.58 -18.40
N TRP A 93 -7.20 6.28 -18.63
CA TRP A 93 -6.99 5.25 -17.62
C TRP A 93 -5.53 4.80 -17.60
N THR A 94 -4.93 4.78 -16.42
CA THR A 94 -3.54 4.38 -16.19
C THR A 94 -3.51 3.32 -15.09
N ALA A 95 -2.83 2.21 -15.35
CA ALA A 95 -2.56 1.16 -14.37
C ALA A 95 -1.11 1.25 -13.88
N ASP A 96 -0.76 0.40 -12.91
CA ASP A 96 0.55 0.32 -12.24
C ASP A 96 0.80 1.48 -11.25
N SER A 97 1.02 1.14 -9.98
CA SER A 97 1.22 2.14 -8.93
C SER A 97 2.44 3.03 -9.15
N ASP A 98 3.51 2.53 -9.78
CA ASP A 98 4.70 3.32 -10.09
C ASP A 98 4.38 4.39 -11.13
N VAL A 99 3.77 3.97 -12.25
CA VAL A 99 3.36 4.88 -13.33
C VAL A 99 2.32 5.90 -12.86
N ILE A 100 1.36 5.45 -12.05
CA ILE A 100 0.32 6.32 -11.48
C ILE A 100 0.93 7.40 -10.58
N THR A 101 1.78 7.00 -9.62
CA THR A 101 2.35 7.97 -8.67
C THR A 101 3.31 8.94 -9.35
N GLN A 102 4.06 8.48 -10.36
CA GLN A 102 4.85 9.37 -11.21
C GLN A 102 3.97 10.37 -11.99
N SER A 103 2.89 9.89 -12.63
CA SER A 103 1.96 10.77 -13.36
C SER A 103 1.30 11.82 -12.46
N LEU A 104 0.99 11.44 -11.21
CA LEU A 104 0.46 12.36 -10.20
C LEU A 104 1.51 13.39 -9.76
N GLU A 105 2.78 13.01 -9.60
CA GLU A 105 3.87 13.94 -9.28
C GLU A 105 4.10 14.95 -10.41
N GLU A 106 4.14 14.49 -11.66
CA GLU A 106 4.33 15.35 -12.84
C GLU A 106 3.18 16.36 -13.01
N LYS A 107 1.94 15.90 -12.80
CA LYS A 107 0.75 16.73 -12.98
C LYS A 107 0.48 17.67 -11.79
N TYR A 108 0.77 17.22 -10.58
CA TYR A 108 0.52 17.95 -9.34
C TYR A 108 1.84 18.06 -8.53
N PRO A 109 2.80 18.90 -8.97
CA PRO A 109 4.15 18.95 -8.39
C PRO A 109 4.20 19.58 -7.00
N THR A 110 3.07 20.02 -6.44
CA THR A 110 2.99 20.66 -5.12
C THR A 110 1.86 20.04 -4.30
N PRO A 111 2.12 19.59 -3.05
CA PRO A 111 3.44 19.45 -2.43
C PRO A 111 4.33 18.41 -3.16
N PRO A 112 5.67 18.62 -3.19
CA PRO A 112 6.60 17.71 -3.84
C PRO A 112 6.71 16.41 -3.04
N LEU A 113 6.62 15.27 -3.72
CA LEU A 113 6.85 13.94 -3.14
C LEU A 113 8.01 13.22 -3.82
N GLY A 114 8.68 13.82 -4.81
CA GLY A 114 9.84 13.24 -5.47
C GLY A 114 10.91 12.73 -4.50
N THR A 115 11.40 11.53 -4.77
CA THR A 115 12.55 10.94 -4.06
C THR A 115 13.78 11.00 -4.98
N PRO A 116 14.95 11.48 -4.50
CA PRO A 116 16.20 11.38 -5.26
C PRO A 116 16.52 9.95 -5.69
N LEU A 117 17.07 9.78 -6.90
CA LEU A 117 17.25 8.46 -7.51
C LEU A 117 18.11 7.51 -6.66
N GLU A 118 19.14 8.05 -6.01
CA GLU A 118 20.03 7.32 -5.12
C GLU A 118 19.32 6.75 -3.87
N LYS A 119 18.17 7.32 -3.49
CA LYS A 119 17.37 6.89 -2.34
C LYS A 119 16.16 6.04 -2.73
N ALA A 120 15.78 6.03 -4.01
CA ALA A 120 14.55 5.38 -4.50
C ALA A 120 14.50 3.86 -4.24
N SER A 121 15.66 3.21 -4.09
CA SER A 121 15.77 1.77 -3.86
C SER A 121 15.89 1.35 -2.39
N VAL A 122 15.94 2.32 -1.46
CA VAL A 122 16.03 2.04 -0.02
C VAL A 122 14.82 1.21 0.43
N GLY A 123 15.07 0.05 1.04
CA GLY A 123 14.04 -0.87 1.51
C GLY A 123 13.28 -1.64 0.42
N SER A 124 13.68 -1.53 -0.86
CA SER A 124 12.96 -2.13 -2.00
C SER A 124 12.77 -3.65 -1.92
N LYS A 125 13.72 -4.37 -1.29
CA LYS A 125 13.70 -5.83 -1.16
C LYS A 125 12.90 -6.34 0.03
N ILE A 126 12.54 -5.49 1.00
CA ILE A 126 11.88 -5.89 2.25
C ILE A 126 10.60 -6.67 1.97
N PHE A 127 9.79 -6.23 1.01
CA PHE A 127 8.52 -6.90 0.73
C PHE A 127 8.71 -8.29 0.11
N LEU A 128 9.73 -8.46 -0.73
CA LEU A 128 10.04 -9.76 -1.33
C LEU A 128 10.57 -10.74 -0.28
N THR A 129 11.51 -10.31 0.58
CA THR A 129 12.04 -11.16 1.65
C THR A 129 10.98 -11.48 2.70
N PHE A 130 10.09 -10.53 3.00
CA PHE A 130 8.89 -10.75 3.81
C PHE A 130 7.99 -11.85 3.22
N ILE A 131 7.66 -11.81 1.92
CA ILE A 131 6.82 -12.83 1.30
C ILE A 131 7.50 -14.20 1.39
N GLY A 132 8.82 -14.26 1.16
CA GLY A 132 9.61 -15.47 1.32
C GLY A 132 9.49 -16.06 2.73
N PHE A 133 9.74 -15.24 3.75
CA PHE A 133 9.66 -15.66 5.14
C PHE A 133 8.23 -16.04 5.56
N LEU A 134 7.23 -15.23 5.19
CA LEU A 134 5.84 -15.48 5.52
C LEU A 134 5.34 -16.83 4.96
N LYS A 135 5.81 -17.24 3.78
CA LYS A 135 5.39 -18.49 3.12
C LYS A 135 6.26 -19.71 3.43
N SER A 136 7.47 -19.51 3.97
CA SER A 136 8.42 -20.59 4.25
C SER A 136 7.82 -21.72 5.11
N LYS A 137 8.09 -22.98 4.79
CA LYS A 137 7.69 -24.11 5.63
C LYS A 137 8.85 -24.67 6.45
N ASP A 138 10.07 -24.22 6.18
CA ASP A 138 11.30 -24.66 6.84
C ASP A 138 11.88 -23.50 7.67
N PRO A 139 11.92 -23.60 9.01
CA PRO A 139 12.47 -22.55 9.86
C PRO A 139 13.97 -22.31 9.65
N ASN A 140 14.69 -23.20 8.96
CA ASN A 140 16.14 -23.11 8.76
C ASN A 140 16.55 -22.72 7.33
N ASP A 141 15.60 -22.34 6.46
CA ASP A 141 15.89 -21.99 5.06
C ASP A 141 16.52 -20.59 4.88
N GLY A 142 16.74 -19.86 5.97
CA GLY A 142 17.37 -18.54 5.99
C GLY A 142 16.47 -17.38 5.55
N THR A 143 15.18 -17.61 5.28
CA THR A 143 14.25 -16.56 4.85
C THR A 143 14.02 -15.49 5.92
N GLU A 144 13.95 -15.87 7.19
CA GLU A 144 13.91 -14.91 8.30
C GLU A 144 15.15 -14.02 8.33
N GLN A 145 16.33 -14.63 8.20
CA GLN A 145 17.60 -13.90 8.22
C GLN A 145 17.72 -12.94 7.03
N ALA A 146 17.19 -13.31 5.86
CA ALA A 146 17.12 -12.43 4.71
C ALA A 146 16.26 -11.19 4.98
N LEU A 147 15.08 -11.34 5.60
CA LEU A 147 14.26 -10.21 6.01
C LEU A 147 14.96 -9.35 7.07
N LEU A 148 15.57 -9.97 8.08
CA LEU A 148 16.33 -9.26 9.12
C LEU A 148 17.49 -8.45 8.56
N ASN A 149 18.19 -8.96 7.54
CA ASN A 149 19.28 -8.24 6.88
C ASN A 149 18.75 -6.98 6.18
N GLU A 150 17.65 -7.07 5.44
CA GLU A 150 17.05 -5.91 4.76
C GLU A 150 16.52 -4.87 5.78
N LEU A 151 15.93 -5.32 6.89
CA LEU A 151 15.50 -4.43 7.97
C LEU A 151 16.68 -3.77 8.71
N ARG A 152 17.81 -4.47 8.88
CA ARG A 152 19.06 -3.89 9.41
C ARG A 152 19.60 -2.81 8.49
N SER A 153 19.67 -3.07 7.19
CA SER A 153 20.11 -2.07 6.21
C SER A 153 19.20 -0.83 6.22
N LEU A 154 17.87 -1.01 6.33
CA LEU A 154 16.95 0.11 6.48
C LEU A 154 17.17 0.87 7.80
N ASN A 155 17.36 0.15 8.92
CA ASN A 155 17.61 0.74 10.23
C ASN A 155 18.86 1.63 10.23
N ASP A 156 19.96 1.12 9.69
CA ASP A 156 21.23 1.85 9.62
C ASP A 156 21.11 3.07 8.70
N TYR A 157 20.41 2.94 7.58
CA TYR A 157 20.11 4.07 6.71
C TYR A 157 19.31 5.17 7.44
N LEU A 158 18.23 4.79 8.13
CA LEU A 158 17.36 5.73 8.86
C LEU A 158 18.06 6.39 10.06
N LYS A 159 19.02 5.72 10.68
CA LYS A 159 19.86 6.31 11.74
C LYS A 159 20.60 7.55 11.26
N GLU A 160 21.10 7.53 10.03
CA GLU A 160 21.90 8.61 9.46
C GLU A 160 21.07 9.62 8.67
N ASN A 161 19.97 9.17 8.05
CA ASN A 161 19.22 9.94 7.06
C ASN A 161 17.77 10.23 7.45
N GLY A 162 17.28 9.74 8.59
CA GLY A 162 15.90 9.86 9.02
C GLY A 162 15.44 11.30 9.37
N PRO A 163 14.18 11.49 9.78
CA PRO A 163 13.22 10.45 10.19
C PRO A 163 12.55 9.68 9.05
N PHE A 164 12.43 10.23 7.85
CA PHE A 164 11.97 9.52 6.64
C PHE A 164 13.14 9.22 5.71
N ILE A 165 12.92 8.45 4.63
CA ILE A 165 14.01 8.09 3.72
C ILE A 165 14.62 9.33 3.06
N ASN A 166 13.82 10.36 2.78
CA ASN A 166 14.33 11.62 2.24
C ASN A 166 14.64 12.68 3.31
N GLY A 167 14.93 12.29 4.56
CA GLY A 167 15.21 13.22 5.64
C GLY A 167 13.95 13.63 6.39
N LYS A 168 13.71 14.94 6.48
CA LYS A 168 12.63 15.50 7.31
C LYS A 168 11.25 15.31 6.71
N ASP A 169 11.16 15.25 5.39
CA ASP A 169 9.90 15.24 4.66
C ASP A 169 9.61 13.84 4.12
N ILE A 170 8.33 13.47 4.12
CA ILE A 170 7.85 12.24 3.49
C ILE A 170 7.97 12.35 1.98
N SER A 171 8.28 11.24 1.31
CA SER A 171 8.44 11.19 -0.13
C SER A 171 7.87 9.90 -0.73
N ALA A 172 7.90 9.78 -2.05
CA ALA A 172 7.30 8.68 -2.81
C ALA A 172 7.83 7.30 -2.37
N VAL A 173 9.11 7.20 -2.00
CA VAL A 173 9.67 5.94 -1.47
C VAL A 173 9.03 5.55 -0.14
N ASP A 174 8.71 6.50 0.74
CA ASP A 174 8.04 6.25 2.01
C ASP A 174 6.59 5.81 1.78
N LEU A 175 5.89 6.45 0.83
CA LEU A 175 4.51 6.08 0.46
C LEU A 175 4.44 4.71 -0.24
N SER A 176 5.54 4.25 -0.83
CA SER A 176 5.68 2.90 -1.39
C SER A 176 6.04 1.86 -0.31
N LEU A 177 6.91 2.20 0.63
CA LEU A 177 7.43 1.28 1.64
C LEU A 177 6.49 1.13 2.85
N GLY A 178 5.83 2.20 3.28
CA GLY A 178 4.91 2.21 4.43
C GLY A 178 3.84 1.11 4.38
N PRO A 179 3.03 1.02 3.31
CA PRO A 179 2.04 -0.05 3.14
C PRO A 179 2.65 -1.46 3.22
N LYS A 180 3.86 -1.64 2.67
CA LYS A 180 4.56 -2.93 2.70
C LYS A 180 5.00 -3.29 4.12
N LEU A 181 5.54 -2.34 4.88
CA LEU A 181 5.90 -2.54 6.29
C LEU A 181 4.68 -2.80 7.18
N TYR A 182 3.53 -2.19 6.89
CA TYR A 182 2.30 -2.49 7.59
C TYR A 182 1.87 -3.95 7.37
N HIS A 183 2.02 -4.47 6.15
CA HIS A 183 1.81 -5.90 5.88
C HIS A 183 2.81 -6.79 6.64
N VAL A 184 4.08 -6.38 6.75
CA VAL A 184 5.10 -7.09 7.54
C VAL A 184 4.63 -7.21 8.99
N GLU A 185 4.24 -6.10 9.63
CA GLU A 185 3.83 -6.07 11.04
C GLU A 185 2.60 -6.95 11.29
N ILE A 186 1.53 -6.76 10.52
CA ILE A 186 0.26 -7.47 10.74
C ILE A 186 0.37 -8.95 10.39
N ALA A 187 0.92 -9.29 9.23
CA ALA A 187 0.92 -10.67 8.77
C ALA A 187 1.93 -11.54 9.55
N LEU A 188 3.15 -11.06 9.79
CA LEU A 188 4.12 -11.83 10.58
C LEU A 188 3.70 -11.92 12.05
N GLY A 189 3.11 -10.86 12.62
CA GLY A 189 2.54 -10.90 13.96
C GLY A 189 1.46 -11.97 14.11
N HIS A 190 0.57 -12.09 13.11
CA HIS A 190 -0.50 -13.08 13.13
C HIS A 190 0.00 -14.51 12.89
N PHE A 191 0.67 -14.75 11.75
CA PHE A 191 0.99 -16.09 11.24
C PHE A 191 2.30 -16.67 11.79
N ARG A 192 3.22 -15.83 12.26
CA ARG A 192 4.54 -16.26 12.76
C ARG A 192 4.81 -15.91 14.23
N LYS A 193 3.92 -15.14 14.88
CA LYS A 193 4.18 -14.54 16.22
C LYS A 193 5.49 -13.75 16.24
N TRP A 194 5.79 -13.10 15.11
CA TRP A 194 7.04 -12.40 14.88
C TRP A 194 6.80 -10.90 14.82
N SER A 195 7.72 -10.12 15.35
CA SER A 195 7.72 -8.66 15.31
C SER A 195 9.12 -8.14 15.01
N VAL A 196 9.21 -6.92 14.46
CA VAL A 196 10.50 -6.24 14.26
C VAL A 196 11.26 -6.20 15.60
N PRO A 197 12.52 -6.70 15.66
CA PRO A 197 13.29 -6.74 16.90
C PRO A 197 13.51 -5.35 17.53
N ASP A 198 13.58 -5.27 18.86
CA ASP A 198 13.89 -4.04 19.60
C ASP A 198 15.28 -3.48 19.27
N SER A 199 16.19 -4.32 18.77
CA SER A 199 17.49 -3.89 18.27
C SER A 199 17.44 -3.03 17.00
N LEU A 200 16.25 -2.83 16.39
CA LEU A 200 16.03 -2.01 15.20
C LEU A 200 15.15 -0.77 15.53
N PRO A 201 15.60 0.12 16.43
CA PRO A 201 14.76 1.21 16.95
C PRO A 201 14.39 2.25 15.90
N TYR A 202 15.23 2.47 14.88
CA TYR A 202 14.95 3.46 13.83
C TYR A 202 13.87 2.98 12.87
N VAL A 203 13.80 1.68 12.59
CA VAL A 203 12.68 1.09 11.82
C VAL A 203 11.38 1.19 12.60
N LYS A 204 11.40 0.95 13.92
CA LYS A 204 10.21 1.12 14.77
C LYS A 204 9.73 2.56 14.79
N SER A 205 10.64 3.50 15.01
CA SER A 205 10.31 4.93 14.99
C SER A 205 9.79 5.38 13.63
N TYR A 206 10.37 4.87 12.53
CA TYR A 206 9.93 5.15 11.16
C TYR A 206 8.53 4.61 10.86
N THR A 207 8.25 3.36 11.22
CA THR A 207 6.93 2.75 11.05
C THR A 207 5.88 3.47 11.89
N GLU A 208 6.17 3.80 13.15
CA GLU A 208 5.28 4.61 13.99
C GLU A 208 5.01 6.00 13.38
N ALA A 209 6.05 6.69 12.89
CA ALA A 209 5.92 7.99 12.26
C ALA A 209 5.08 7.96 10.97
N ILE A 210 5.16 6.89 10.17
CA ILE A 210 4.32 6.73 8.97
C ILE A 210 2.90 6.32 9.32
N PHE A 211 2.73 5.33 10.21
CA PHE A 211 1.42 4.76 10.50
C PHE A 211 0.52 5.70 11.29
N SER A 212 1.10 6.67 11.99
CA SER A 212 0.37 7.72 12.71
C SER A 212 -0.08 8.89 11.82
N ARG A 213 0.35 8.95 10.55
CA ARG A 213 -0.10 10.03 9.64
C ARG A 213 -1.60 9.90 9.36
N ASP A 214 -2.26 11.04 9.20
CA ASP A 214 -3.67 11.10 8.84
C ASP A 214 -3.95 10.39 7.50
N SER A 215 -3.09 10.61 6.51
CA SER A 215 -3.16 9.94 5.20
C SER A 215 -3.09 8.42 5.34
N PHE A 216 -2.22 7.91 6.21
CA PHE A 216 -2.06 6.48 6.45
C PHE A 216 -3.25 5.90 7.20
N THR A 217 -3.71 6.57 8.25
CA THR A 217 -4.86 6.15 9.04
C THR A 217 -6.14 6.08 8.22
N LYS A 218 -6.35 7.02 7.29
CA LYS A 218 -7.50 7.03 6.37
C LYS A 218 -7.48 5.91 5.33
N THR A 219 -6.29 5.46 4.93
CA THR A 219 -6.11 4.62 3.73
C THR A 219 -5.68 3.18 4.03
N ARG A 220 -5.24 2.90 5.27
CA ARG A 220 -4.82 1.56 5.67
C ARG A 220 -6.00 0.60 5.71
N ALA A 221 -5.75 -0.63 5.29
CA ALA A 221 -6.67 -1.73 5.49
C ALA A 221 -6.78 -2.08 6.98
N LEU A 222 -7.93 -2.64 7.37
CA LEU A 222 -8.09 -3.19 8.70
C LEU A 222 -7.14 -4.38 8.88
N PRO A 223 -6.57 -4.61 10.08
CA PRO A 223 -5.70 -5.75 10.32
C PRO A 223 -6.35 -7.10 9.93
N GLU A 224 -7.64 -7.27 10.20
CA GLU A 224 -8.38 -8.48 9.82
C GLU A 224 -8.43 -8.72 8.31
N ASP A 225 -8.49 -7.66 7.50
CA ASP A 225 -8.55 -7.73 6.05
C ASP A 225 -7.17 -8.11 5.48
N VAL A 226 -6.09 -7.55 6.05
CA VAL A 226 -4.70 -7.96 5.72
C VAL A 226 -4.50 -9.45 6.03
N ILE A 227 -4.92 -9.90 7.22
CA ILE A 227 -4.80 -11.31 7.61
C ILE A 227 -5.60 -12.20 6.65
N ALA A 228 -6.84 -11.81 6.33
CA ALA A 228 -7.69 -12.56 5.40
C ALA A 228 -7.07 -12.65 4.00
N GLY A 229 -6.47 -11.57 3.50
CA GLY A 229 -5.80 -11.52 2.19
C GLY A 229 -4.54 -12.39 2.09
N TRP A 230 -3.82 -12.58 3.20
CA TRP A 230 -2.64 -13.46 3.26
C TRP A 230 -2.98 -14.93 3.53
N ARG A 231 -4.07 -15.22 4.26
CA ARG A 231 -4.45 -16.59 4.66
C ARG A 231 -4.34 -17.63 3.54
N PRO A 232 -4.97 -17.46 2.35
CA PRO A 232 -4.89 -18.47 1.29
C PRO A 232 -3.49 -18.64 0.69
N LYS A 233 -2.57 -17.67 0.88
CA LYS A 233 -1.19 -17.73 0.39
C LYS A 233 -0.24 -18.44 1.37
N VAL A 234 -0.66 -18.57 2.63
CA VAL A 234 0.12 -19.15 3.73
C VAL A 234 -0.39 -20.55 4.08
N GLU A 235 -1.70 -20.72 4.13
CA GLU A 235 -2.37 -21.96 4.55
C GLU A 235 -2.84 -22.83 3.38
N GLY A 236 -2.95 -22.26 2.18
CA GLY A 236 -3.22 -22.99 0.93
C GLY A 236 -1.93 -23.52 0.31
#